data_AF-A0A1Y1XWU2-F1
#
_entry.id   AF-A0A1Y1XWU2-F1
#
_cell.length_a   1.000
_cell.length_b   1.000
_cell.length_c   1.000
_cell.angle_alpha   90.00
_cell.angle_beta   90.00
_cell.angle_gamma   90.00
#
_symmetry.space_group_name_H-M   'P 1'
#
loop_
_entity.id
_entity.type
_entity.pdbx_description
1 polymer ?
#
loop_
_entity_poly.entity_id
_entity_poly.type
_entity_poly.pdbx_seq_one_letter_code
_entity_poly.pdbx_strand_id
1 'polypeptide(L)' 'MSSTPDTPLSNDELCFVCKKSPISYAPRSCGCPTLCKKCAMRQATGGKCRKCGEFFAELKKVRD' A
#
# COMPACT_ATOMS: atom_id res chain seq x y z
N MET A 1 28.57 1.81 -19.10
CA MET A 1 27.94 1.27 -17.88
C MET A 1 27.16 2.41 -17.26
N SER A 2 25.85 2.49 -17.54
CA SER A 2 25.06 3.67 -17.20
C SER A 2 24.33 3.44 -15.87
N SER A 3 24.71 4.27 -14.91
CA SER A 3 24.20 4.34 -13.54
C SER A 3 22.68 4.48 -13.52
N THR A 4 22.03 3.59 -12.77
CA THR A 4 20.62 3.68 -12.42
C THR A 4 20.37 4.95 -11.60
N PRO A 5 19.40 5.81 -11.97
CA PRO A 5 18.90 6.84 -11.08
C PRO A 5 18.04 6.18 -10.01
N ASP A 6 18.67 5.68 -8.94
CA ASP A 6 17.97 5.26 -7.73
C ASP A 6 17.52 6.52 -7.00
N THR A 7 16.39 7.07 -7.44
CA THR A 7 15.67 8.10 -6.70
C THR A 7 15.28 7.45 -5.38
N PRO A 8 15.66 8.00 -4.22
CA PRO A 8 15.25 7.42 -2.95
C PRO A 8 13.74 7.59 -2.82
N LEU A 9 12.98 6.56 -3.22
CA LEU A 9 11.56 6.45 -2.89
C LEU A 9 11.51 6.51 -1.37
N SER A 10 10.96 7.60 -0.86
CA SER A 10 10.89 7.88 0.56
C SER A 10 10.20 6.68 1.24
N ASN A 11 10.74 6.21 2.37
CA ASN A 11 10.27 5.00 3.05
C ASN A 11 8.75 4.99 3.34
N ASP A 12 8.11 6.17 3.38
CA ASP A 12 6.67 6.39 3.44
C ASP A 12 5.86 5.84 2.26
N GLU A 13 6.53 5.39 1.19
CA GLU A 13 5.88 4.82 0.01
C GLU A 13 5.88 3.29 -0.01
N LEU A 14 6.44 2.58 0.99
CA LEU A 14 6.49 1.12 1.01
C LEU A 14 5.34 0.47 1.77
N CYS A 15 4.85 -0.67 1.27
CA CYS A 15 3.75 -1.42 1.85
C CYS A 15 3.98 -1.74 3.33
N PHE A 16 3.02 -1.40 4.18
CA PHE A 16 3.11 -1.60 5.63
C PHE A 16 3.10 -3.08 6.03
N VAL A 17 2.70 -3.97 5.12
CA VAL A 17 2.66 -5.42 5.36
C VAL A 17 3.97 -6.09 4.96
N CYS A 18 4.40 -5.93 3.69
CA CYS A 18 5.58 -6.62 3.20
C CYS A 18 6.86 -5.79 3.26
N LYS A 19 6.76 -4.45 3.35
CA LYS A 19 7.87 -3.48 3.30
C LYS A 19 8.86 -3.68 2.13
N LYS A 20 8.42 -4.37 1.07
CA LYS A 20 9.23 -4.76 -0.09
C LYS A 20 8.80 -4.09 -1.39
N SER A 21 7.56 -3.60 -1.44
CA SER A 21 6.96 -3.06 -2.66
C SER A 21 6.25 -1.77 -2.34
N PRO A 22 6.18 -0.83 -3.30
CA PRO A 22 5.52 0.43 -3.10
C PRO A 22 4.01 0.25 -2.86
N ILE A 23 3.43 1.19 -2.11
CA ILE A 23 2.02 1.27 -1.84
C ILE A 23 1.31 1.68 -3.12
N SER A 24 0.22 0.98 -3.43
CA SER A 24 -0.64 1.30 -4.58
C SER A 24 -2.12 1.15 -4.26
N TYR A 25 -2.45 0.64 -3.07
CA TYR A 25 -3.80 0.37 -2.61
C TYR A 25 -4.04 0.94 -1.22
N ALA A 26 -5.25 1.45 -1.02
CA ALA A 26 -5.75 1.98 0.23
C ALA A 26 -7.13 1.40 0.52
N PRO A 27 -7.52 1.23 1.79
CA PRO A 27 -8.90 0.95 2.15
C PRO A 27 -9.86 2.01 1.60
N ARG A 28 -11.01 1.58 1.08
CA ARG A 28 -12.02 2.51 0.55
C ARG A 28 -12.64 3.38 1.65
N SER A 29 -12.76 2.83 2.87
CA SER A 29 -13.31 3.52 4.04
C SER A 29 -12.43 4.69 4.51
N CYS A 30 -11.18 4.42 4.92
CA CYS A 30 -10.30 5.44 5.49
C CYS A 30 -9.38 6.14 4.47
N GLY A 31 -9.24 5.60 3.26
CA GLY A 31 -8.37 6.17 2.22
C GLY A 31 -6.86 6.12 2.51
N CYS A 32 -6.43 5.51 3.63
CA CYS A 32 -5.02 5.46 4.01
C CYS A 32 -4.21 4.55 3.07
N PRO A 33 -3.25 5.08 2.29
CA PRO A 33 -2.38 4.25 1.45
C PRO A 33 -1.48 3.42 2.37
N THR A 34 -1.69 2.10 2.41
CA THR A 34 -0.89 1.20 3.28
C THR A 34 -0.47 -0.11 2.61
N LEU A 35 -1.07 -0.48 1.48
CA LEU A 35 -0.89 -1.80 0.88
C LEU A 35 -0.33 -1.73 -0.56
N CYS A 36 0.57 -2.65 -0.91
CA CYS A 36 0.93 -2.90 -2.31
C CYS A 36 -0.09 -3.83 -2.97
N LYS A 37 -0.04 -3.96 -4.30
CA LYS A 37 -0.92 -4.84 -5.09
C LYS A 37 -1.03 -6.27 -4.53
N LYS A 38 0.11 -6.93 -4.25
CA LYS A 38 0.11 -8.31 -3.73
C LYS A 38 -0.57 -8.43 -2.36
N CYS A 39 -0.25 -7.52 -1.44
CA CYS A 39 -0.83 -7.53 -0.09
C CYS A 39 -2.30 -7.11 -0.08
N ALA A 40 -2.69 -6.23 -0.99
CA ALA A 40 -4.08 -5.83 -1.18
C ALA A 40 -4.93 -7.00 -1.69
N MET A 41 -4.48 -7.69 -2.74
CA MET A 41 -5.19 -8.87 -3.27
C MET A 41 -5.30 -10.01 -2.24
N ARG A 42 -4.30 -10.15 -1.35
CA ARG A 42 -4.37 -11.11 -0.23
C ARG A 42 -5.39 -10.73 0.85
N GLN A 43 -5.69 -9.45 1.02
CA GLN A 43 -6.64 -8.92 2.00
C GLN A 43 -7.91 -8.40 1.31
N ALA A 44 -8.23 -8.93 0.14
CA ALA A 44 -9.31 -8.42 -0.71
C ALA A 44 -10.68 -8.45 -0.02
N THR A 45 -10.89 -9.41 0.88
CA THR A 45 -12.12 -9.57 1.69
C THR A 45 -11.83 -9.23 3.15
N GLY A 46 -11.84 -7.95 3.48
CA GLY A 46 -11.87 -7.49 4.86
C GLY A 46 -10.53 -7.42 5.58
N GLY A 47 -10.31 -6.35 6.36
CA GLY A 47 -9.13 -6.22 7.20
C GLY A 47 -9.15 -4.97 8.07
N LYS A 48 -8.05 -4.74 8.80
CA LYS A 48 -7.86 -3.55 9.63
C LYS A 48 -6.72 -2.71 9.06
N CYS A 49 -6.96 -1.41 8.84
CA CYS A 49 -5.94 -0.50 8.35
C CYS A 49 -4.79 -0.41 9.35
N ARG A 50 -3.55 -0.63 8.89
CA ARG A 50 -2.35 -0.55 9.76
C ARG A 50 -1.98 0.88 10.17
N LYS A 51 -2.52 1.90 9.50
CA LYS A 51 -2.23 3.31 9.80
C LYS A 51 -3.20 3.90 10.82
N CYS A 52 -4.50 3.77 10.58
CA CYS A 52 -5.54 4.35 11.46
C CYS A 52 -6.29 3.33 12.32
N GLY A 53 -6.13 2.02 12.07
CA GLY A 53 -6.86 0.99 12.79
C GLY A 53 -8.32 0.80 12.37
N GLU A 54 -8.80 1.49 11.33
CA GLU A 54 -10.18 1.32 10.86
C GLU A 54 -10.37 -0.01 10.13
N PHE A 55 -11.52 -0.66 10.36
CA PHE A 55 -11.91 -1.84 9.60
C PHE A 55 -12.38 -1.45 8.20
N PHE A 56 -11.98 -2.23 7.21
CA PHE A 56 -12.38 -2.03 5.83
C PHE A 56 -12.92 -3.34 5.26
N ALA A 57 -13.91 -3.23 4.38
CA ALA A 57 -14.44 -4.35 3.60
C ALA A 57 -13.85 -4.40 2.19
N GLU A 58 -13.40 -3.25 1.67
CA GLU A 58 -12.94 -3.10 0.29
C GLU A 58 -11.68 -2.23 0.22
N LEU A 59 -10.84 -2.50 -0.78
CA LEU A 59 -9.62 -1.77 -1.09
C LEU A 59 -9.76 -1.11 -2.47
N LYS A 60 -9.30 0.13 -2.59
CA LYS A 60 -9.20 0.88 -3.86
C LYS A 60 -7.74 1.11 -4.25
N LYS A 61 -7.48 1.20 -5.55
CA LYS A 61 -6.18 1.65 -6.08
C LYS A 61 -6.06 3.17 -5.85
N VAL A 62 -4.91 3.64 -5.35
CA VAL A 62 -4.68 5.06 -4.99
C VAL A 62 -3.82 5.83 -5.98
N ARG A 63 -3.06 5.13 -6.84
CA ARG A 63 -2.37 5.73 -7.98
C ARG A 63 -2.91 5.06 -9.25
N ASP A 64 -3.56 5.84 -10.11
CA ASP A 64 -3.71 5.49 -11.52
C ASP A 64 -2.63 6.20 -12.32
#